data_AF-A0A7Y8Q245-F1
#
_entry.id   AF-A0A7Y8Q245-F1
#
_cell.length_a   1.000
_cell.length_b   1.000
_cell.length_c   1.000
_cell.angle_alpha   90.00
_cell.angle_beta   90.00
_cell.angle_gamma   90.00
#
_symmetry.space_group_name_H-M   'P 1'
#
loop_
_entity.id
_entity.type
_entity.pdbx_description
1 polymer ?
#
loop_
_entity_poly.entity_id
_entity_poly.type
_entity_poly.pdbx_seq_one_letter_code
_entity_poly.pdbx_strand_id
1 'polypeptide(L)' 'MAEYCAQCAKQYGMSNGFINECKPNYLANVICEGCGVIQVNHKGECVSHDCDNGNHAVEWKIKK' A
#
# COMPACT_ATOMS: atom_id res chain seq x y z
N MET A 1 7.91 -10.00 -11.10
CA MET A 1 7.05 -8.89 -11.56
C MET A 1 7.11 -7.87 -10.43
N ALA A 2 7.46 -6.62 -10.70
CA ALA A 2 7.61 -5.64 -9.63
C ALA A 2 6.23 -5.26 -9.09
N GLU A 3 6.00 -5.44 -7.79
CA GLU A 3 4.73 -5.14 -7.15
C GLU A 3 4.85 -3.82 -6.39
N TYR A 4 3.97 -2.88 -6.74
CA TYR A 4 3.94 -1.53 -6.17
C TYR A 4 2.60 -1.27 -5.50
N CYS A 5 2.63 -0.54 -4.38
CA CYS A 5 1.43 0.00 -3.76
C CYS A 5 0.76 1.02 -4.67
N ALA A 6 -0.52 1.34 -4.40
CA ALA A 6 -1.29 2.29 -5.20
C ALA A 6 -0.57 3.64 -5.39
N GLN A 7 0.15 4.10 -4.36
CA GLN A 7 0.89 5.37 -4.39
C GLN A 7 2.15 5.28 -5.25
N CYS A 8 3.01 4.28 -5.04
CA CYS A 8 4.17 4.04 -5.88
C CYS A 8 3.75 3.78 -7.34
N ALA A 9 2.73 2.96 -7.55
CA ALA A 9 2.16 2.69 -8.86
C ALA A 9 1.75 3.98 -9.57
N LYS A 10 1.07 4.90 -8.88
CA LYS A 10 0.71 6.22 -9.43
C LYS A 10 1.93 7.09 -9.73
N GLN A 11 2.96 7.07 -8.87
CA GLN A 11 4.18 7.86 -9.03
C GLN A 11 5.05 7.36 -10.19
N TYR A 12 5.16 6.05 -10.36
CA TYR A 12 5.94 5.41 -11.41
C TYR A 12 5.15 5.14 -12.70
N GLY A 13 3.85 5.45 -12.73
CA GLY A 13 2.96 5.16 -13.86
C GLY A 13 2.72 3.66 -14.10
N MET A 14 2.82 2.84 -13.04
CA MET A 14 2.60 1.40 -13.07
C MET A 14 1.22 1.03 -12.53
N SER A 15 0.84 -0.24 -12.69
CA SER A 15 -0.40 -0.78 -12.09
C SER A 15 -0.16 -1.18 -10.63
N ASN A 16 -1.18 -0.96 -9.80
CA ASN A 16 -1.18 -1.41 -8.41
C ASN A 16 -1.28 -2.93 -8.34
N GLY A 17 -0.31 -3.57 -7.67
CA GLY A 17 -0.25 -5.03 -7.52
C GLY A 17 -1.12 -5.58 -6.39
N PHE A 18 -1.50 -4.75 -5.41
CA PHE A 18 -2.06 -5.22 -4.14
C PHE A 18 -3.57 -4.98 -3.97
N ILE A 19 -4.29 -4.76 -5.08
CA ILE A 19 -5.76 -4.63 -5.05
C ILE A 19 -6.40 -5.97 -4.66
N ASN A 20 -7.34 -5.94 -3.71
CA ASN A 20 -8.06 -7.10 -3.19
C ASN A 20 -7.20 -8.20 -2.52
N GLU A 21 -5.95 -7.90 -2.15
CA GLU A 21 -5.10 -8.81 -1.36
C GLU A 21 -5.66 -9.07 0.05
N CYS A 22 -6.49 -8.16 0.58
CA CYS A 22 -7.13 -8.34 1.88
C CYS A 22 -8.60 -7.90 1.90
N LYS A 23 -9.30 -8.32 2.97
CA LYS A 23 -10.67 -7.90 3.25
C LYS A 23 -10.73 -6.40 3.57
N PRO A 24 -11.86 -5.71 3.29
CA PRO A 24 -11.97 -4.25 3.42
C PRO A 24 -11.69 -3.68 4.82
N ASN A 25 -11.82 -4.47 5.88
CA ASN A 25 -11.52 -4.07 7.27
C ASN A 25 -10.18 -4.61 7.79
N TYR A 26 -9.35 -5.17 6.92
CA TYR A 26 -8.07 -5.77 7.26
C TYR A 26 -6.94 -5.07 6.49
N LEU A 27 -5.73 -5.21 7.02
CA LEU A 27 -4.51 -4.74 6.39
C LEU A 27 -3.68 -5.97 5.99
N ALA A 28 -3.11 -5.94 4.80
CA ALA A 28 -2.12 -6.92 4.37
C ALA A 28 -0.71 -6.35 4.53
N ASN A 29 0.20 -7.17 5.03
CA ASN A 29 1.64 -6.89 4.94
C ASN A 29 2.11 -7.36 3.57
N VAL A 30 2.60 -6.42 2.76
CA VAL A 30 3.08 -6.69 1.40
C VAL A 30 4.48 -6.10 1.23
N ILE A 31 5.21 -6.59 0.23
CA ILE A 31 6.53 -6.08 -0.11
C ILE A 31 6.40 -5.22 -1.36
N CYS A 32 6.50 -3.91 -1.19
CA CYS A 32 6.52 -2.95 -2.29
C CYS A 32 7.97 -2.72 -2.73
N GLU A 33 8.27 -2.84 -4.03
CA GLU A 33 9.62 -2.59 -4.56
C GLU A 33 10.12 -1.15 -4.32
N GLY A 34 9.20 -0.18 -4.17
CA GLY A 34 9.54 1.22 -3.89
C GLY A 34 9.66 1.57 -2.41
N CYS A 35 8.99 0.85 -1.51
CA CYS A 35 8.92 1.18 -0.08
C CYS A 35 9.54 0.11 0.84
N GLY A 36 9.78 -1.09 0.35
CA GLY A 36 10.05 -2.26 1.17
C GLY A 36 8.78 -2.86 1.77
N VAL A 37 8.88 -3.40 2.99
CA VAL A 37 7.77 -4.06 3.68
C VAL A 37 6.81 -3.03 4.23
N ILE A 38 5.56 -3.05 3.77
CA ILE A 38 4.54 -2.06 4.13
C ILE A 38 3.20 -2.73 4.42
N GLN A 39 2.33 -1.99 5.10
CA GLN A 39 0.92 -2.34 5.22
C GLN A 39 0.09 -1.64 4.17
N VAL A 40 -0.79 -2.40 3.52
CA VAL A 40 -1.78 -1.89 2.57
C VAL A 40 -3.20 -2.27 2.97
N ASN A 41 -4.16 -1.45 2.57
CA ASN A 41 -5.59 -1.79 2.67
C ASN A 41 -6.05 -2.63 1.46
N HIS A 42 -7.34 -3.01 1.43
CA HIS A 42 -7.92 -3.79 0.32
C HIS A 42 -7.84 -3.11 -1.06
N LYS A 43 -7.57 -1.81 -1.11
CA LYS A 43 -7.38 -1.05 -2.35
C LYS A 43 -5.90 -1.00 -2.76
N GLY A 44 -5.01 -1.68 -2.04
CA GLY A 44 -3.57 -1.61 -2.21
C GLY A 44 -2.96 -0.25 -1.83
N GLU A 45 -3.70 0.59 -1.09
CA GLU A 45 -3.20 1.87 -0.59
C GLU A 45 -2.33 1.63 0.64
N CYS A 46 -1.13 2.20 0.66
CA CYS A 46 -0.23 2.08 1.78
C CYS A 46 -0.72 2.89 2.99
N VAL A 47 -0.80 2.23 4.14
CA VAL A 47 -1.27 2.80 5.42
C VAL A 47 -0.18 2.86 6.48
N SER A 48 0.96 2.21 6.25
CA SER A 48 2.09 2.22 7.17
C SER A 48 2.95 3.46 6.91
N HIS A 49 3.30 4.17 7.98
CA HIS A 49 4.20 5.33 7.94
C HIS A 49 5.63 4.98 7.50
N ASP A 50 5.98 3.70 7.44
CA ASP A 50 7.29 3.22 6.97
C ASP A 50 7.45 3.30 5.45
N CYS A 51 6.35 3.49 4.69
CA CYS A 51 6.44 3.62 3.24
C CYS A 51 7.03 4.96 2.83
N ASP A 52 8.16 4.91 2.11
CA ASP A 52 8.87 6.06 1.55
C ASP A 52 9.14 7.15 2.60
N ASN A 53 9.58 6.70 3.79
CA ASN A 53 9.90 7.57 4.92
C ASN A 53 8.74 8.48 5.35
N GLY A 54 7.50 8.01 5.18
CA GLY A 54 6.27 8.69 5.58
C GLY A 54 5.71 9.70 4.57
N ASN A 55 6.26 9.78 3.34
CA ASN A 55 5.84 10.81 2.37
C ASN A 55 4.51 10.52 1.67
N HIS A 56 4.02 9.28 1.64
CA HIS A 56 2.78 8.95 0.92
C HIS A 56 1.89 7.89 1.59
N ALA A 57 2.13 7.58 2.87
CA ALA A 57 1.19 6.78 3.64
C ALA A 57 -0.15 7.52 3.78
N VAL A 58 -1.27 6.82 3.55
CA VAL A 58 -2.61 7.41 3.76
C VAL A 58 -3.05 7.17 5.20
N GLU A 59 -3.69 8.18 5.81
CA GLU A 59 -4.37 8.01 7.09
C GLU A 59 -5.51 7.00 6.93
N TRP A 60 -5.28 5.76 7.38
CA TRP A 60 -6.30 4.72 7.41
C TRP A 60 -6.86 4.57 8.82
N LYS A 61 -8.09 5.05 9.02
CA LYS A 61 -8.83 4.84 10.26
C LYS A 61 -9.76 3.66 10.06
N ILE A 62 -9.47 2.55 10.76
CA ILE A 62 -10.44 1.46 10.90
C ILE A 62 -11.63 2.04 11.65
N LYS A 63 -12.77 2.22 10.96
CA LYS A 63 -14.04 2.52 11.62
C LYS A 63 -14.40 1.28 12.44
N LYS A 64 -14.28 1.41 13.77
CA LYS A 64 -14.80 0.44 14.74
C LYS A 64 -16.29 0.23 14.56
#